data_AF-A0A5B8U539-F1
#
_entry.id   AF-A0A5B8U539-F1
#
_cell.length_a   1.000
_cell.length_b   1.000
_cell.length_c   1.000
_cell.angle_alpha   90.00
_cell.angle_beta   90.00
_cell.angle_gamma   90.00
#
_symmetry.space_group_name_H-M   'P 1'
#
loop_
_entity.id
_entity.type
_entity.pdbx_description
1 polymer ?
#
loop_
_entity_poly.entity_id
_entity_poly.type
_entity_poly.pdbx_seq_one_letter_code
_entity_poly.pdbx_strand_id
1 'polypeptide(L)'
;MSVDAVTLADLRRIDLFDGLDDAELADWVAVATVREIAVGDEVAEQGVTPAGVQLLLEGTVQTFVVNQGRLEPIGHQEAPTWMGAIAVLTEGRSARRCGR
;
A
#
# COMPACT_ATOMS: atom_id res chain seq x y z
N MET A 1 18.31 -10.96 -4.37
CA MET A 1 18.81 -9.85 -3.54
C MET A 1 18.06 -9.96 -2.23
N SER A 2 18.78 -10.02 -1.11
CA SER A 2 18.13 -10.21 0.19
C SER A 2 17.36 -8.94 0.51
N VAL A 3 16.05 -9.05 0.67
CA VAL A 3 15.21 -7.91 1.05
C VAL A 3 15.48 -7.66 2.53
N ASP A 4 16.01 -6.50 2.87
CA ASP A 4 16.19 -6.14 4.27
C ASP A 4 14.80 -6.14 4.94
N ALA A 5 14.71 -6.82 6.08
CA ALA A 5 13.48 -6.90 6.84
C ALA A 5 13.06 -5.49 7.29
N VAL A 6 11.76 -5.20 7.24
CA VAL A 6 11.25 -3.92 7.75
C VAL A 6 11.60 -3.79 9.23
N THR A 7 12.00 -2.60 9.66
CA THR A 7 12.37 -2.33 11.05
C THR A 7 11.29 -1.55 11.78
N LEU A 8 11.35 -1.53 13.12
CA LEU A 8 10.52 -0.63 13.93
C LEU A 8 10.70 0.84 13.54
N ALA A 9 11.93 1.23 13.17
CA ALA A 9 12.22 2.59 12.73
C ALA A 9 11.51 2.93 11.41
N ASP A 10 11.31 1.95 10.53
CA ASP A 10 10.55 2.14 9.29
C ASP A 10 9.06 2.34 9.57
N LEU A 11 8.48 1.51 10.45
CA LEU A 11 7.06 1.61 10.80
C LEU A 11 6.74 2.93 11.53
N ARG A 12 7.63 3.42 12.39
CA ARG A 12 7.47 4.72 13.08
C ARG A 12 7.41 5.93 12.15
N ARG A 13 7.83 5.80 10.90
CA ARG A 13 7.73 6.89 9.90
C ARG A 13 6.35 6.96 9.25
N ILE A 14 5.46 6.00 9.50
CA ILE A 14 4.15 5.89 8.88
C ILE A 14 3.07 6.24 9.90
N ASP A 15 2.29 7.27 9.57
CA ASP A 15 1.23 7.84 10.43
C ASP A 15 0.12 6.85 10.81
N LEU A 16 -0.09 5.80 10.02
CA LEU A 16 -1.02 4.70 10.33
C LEU A 16 -0.78 4.11 11.72
N PHE A 17 0.46 4.11 12.18
CA PHE A 17 0.87 3.50 13.45
C PHE A 17 1.02 4.53 14.58
N ASP A 18 0.59 5.78 14.36
CA ASP A 18 0.61 6.81 15.40
C ASP A 18 -0.19 6.34 16.63
N GLY A 19 0.49 6.34 17.79
CA GLY A 19 -0.10 5.92 19.06
C GLY A 19 0.15 4.46 19.45
N LEU A 20 0.79 3.66 18.60
CA LEU A 20 1.27 2.32 18.96
C LEU A 20 2.63 2.39 19.67
N ASP A 21 2.82 1.54 20.67
CA ASP A 21 4.11 1.35 21.31
C ASP A 21 5.02 0.34 20.57
N ASP A 22 6.24 0.15 21.07
CA ASP A 22 7.24 -0.72 20.45
C ASP A 22 6.85 -2.19 20.47
N ALA A 23 6.11 -2.63 21.50
CA ALA A 23 5.65 -4.01 21.60
C ALA A 23 4.53 -4.26 20.59
N GLU A 24 3.60 -3.32 20.45
CA GLU A 24 2.53 -3.36 19.45
C GLU A 24 3.09 -3.31 18.03
N LEU A 25 4.09 -2.46 17.76
CA LEU A 25 4.78 -2.40 16.47
C LEU A 25 5.59 -3.65 16.15
N ALA A 26 6.13 -4.34 17.16
CA ALA A 26 6.89 -5.57 16.95
C ALA A 26 6.04 -6.69 16.31
N ASP A 27 4.75 -6.75 16.65
CA ASP A 27 3.82 -7.71 16.05
C ASP A 27 3.63 -7.45 14.55
N TRP A 28 3.66 -6.18 14.12
CA TRP A 28 3.60 -5.81 12.71
C TRP A 28 4.89 -6.17 11.97
N VAL A 29 6.05 -5.88 12.56
CA VAL A 29 7.36 -6.27 11.99
C VAL A 29 7.43 -7.78 11.78
N ALA A 30 6.92 -8.57 12.73
CA ALA A 30 6.97 -10.02 12.69
C ALA A 30 6.20 -10.65 11.51
N VAL A 31 5.17 -9.99 11.00
CA VAL A 31 4.32 -10.50 9.89
C VAL A 31 4.54 -9.77 8.56
N ALA A 32 5.23 -8.64 8.57
CA ALA A 32 5.45 -7.84 7.39
C ALA A 32 6.38 -8.55 6.38
N THR A 33 5.99 -8.51 5.11
CA THR A 33 6.78 -9.03 4.00
C THR A 33 7.25 -7.88 3.13
N VAL A 34 8.56 -7.72 2.98
CA VAL A 34 9.16 -6.67 2.14
C VAL A 34 9.35 -7.21 0.73
N ARG A 35 9.04 -6.38 -0.27
CA ARG A 35 9.32 -6.66 -1.68
C ARG A 35 9.82 -5.39 -2.37
N GLU A 36 10.81 -5.54 -3.23
CA GLU A 36 11.20 -4.49 -4.17
C GLU A 36 10.32 -4.60 -5.43
N ILE A 37 9.94 -3.46 -5.99
CA ILE A 37 9.11 -3.36 -7.18
C ILE A 37 9.85 -2.45 -8.16
N ALA A 38 10.03 -2.91 -9.41
CA ALA A 38 10.71 -2.10 -10.40
C ALA A 38 9.79 -0.99 -10.94
N VAL A 39 10.40 0.04 -11.51
CA VAL A 39 9.62 1.11 -12.17
C VAL A 39 8.81 0.52 -13.32
N GLY A 40 7.50 0.72 -13.28
CA GLY A 40 6.55 0.22 -14.28
C GLY A 40 5.87 -1.10 -13.89
N ASP A 41 6.34 -1.78 -12.84
CA ASP A 41 5.66 -2.95 -12.32
C ASP A 41 4.39 -2.57 -11.56
N GLU A 42 3.40 -3.45 -11.62
CA GLU A 42 2.12 -3.24 -10.96
C GLU A 42 2.18 -3.60 -9.47
N VAL A 43 1.83 -2.64 -8.62
CA VAL A 43 1.82 -2.84 -7.17
C VAL A 43 0.55 -3.57 -6.71
N ALA A 44 -0.59 -3.25 -7.33
CA ALA A 44 -1.91 -3.83 -7.04
C ALA A 44 -2.87 -3.64 -8.23
N GLU A 45 -3.70 -4.65 -8.47
CA GLU A 45 -4.69 -4.66 -9.56
C GLU A 45 -6.05 -4.14 -9.10
N GLN A 46 -6.71 -3.34 -9.96
CA GLN A 46 -8.04 -2.84 -9.68
C GLN A 46 -9.06 -3.99 -9.61
N GLY A 47 -9.81 -4.06 -8.51
CA GLY A 47 -10.85 -5.09 -8.31
C GLY A 47 -10.32 -6.40 -7.75
N VAL A 48 -9.01 -6.52 -7.53
CA VAL A 48 -8.40 -7.62 -6.79
C VAL A 48 -8.22 -7.21 -5.34
N THR A 49 -8.64 -8.08 -4.42
CA THR A 49 -8.43 -7.86 -2.98
C THR A 49 -6.94 -7.99 -2.67
N PRO A 50 -6.29 -6.95 -2.11
CA PRO A 50 -4.90 -7.07 -1.70
C PRO A 50 -4.79 -8.02 -0.51
N ALA A 51 -3.65 -8.70 -0.39
CA ALA A 51 -3.37 -9.64 0.70
C ALA A 51 -3.29 -8.96 2.10
N GLY A 52 -3.27 -7.63 2.13
CA GLY A 52 -3.20 -6.83 3.35
C GLY A 52 -3.00 -5.36 3.05
N VAL A 53 -2.78 -4.57 4.09
CA VAL A 53 -2.36 -3.16 3.95
C VAL A 53 -0.97 -3.13 3.34
N GLN A 54 -0.73 -2.17 2.44
CA GLN A 54 0.55 -2.01 1.77
C GLN A 54 1.27 -0.80 2.35
N LEU A 55 2.53 -0.97 2.73
CA LEU A 55 3.37 0.11 3.23
C LEU A 55 4.35 0.51 2.13
N LEU A 56 4.34 1.79 1.77
CA LEU A 56 5.29 2.37 0.83
C LEU A 56 6.43 3.00 1.62
N LEU A 57 7.54 2.28 1.74
CA LEU A 57 8.69 2.70 2.54
C LEU A 57 9.59 3.71 1.83
N GLU A 58 9.68 3.60 0.49
CA GLU A 58 10.49 4.44 -0.38
C GLU A 58 9.83 4.61 -1.77
N GLY A 59 10.15 5.71 -2.44
CA GLY A 59 9.69 6.00 -3.81
C GLY A 59 8.27 6.56 -3.91
N THR A 60 7.68 6.38 -5.10
CA THR A 60 6.37 6.94 -5.46
C THR A 60 5.57 5.89 -6.22
N VAL A 61 4.27 5.80 -5.94
CA VAL A 61 3.32 4.94 -6.66
C VAL A 61 2.26 5.80 -7.32
N GLN A 62 2.06 5.62 -8.62
CA GLN A 62 0.97 6.27 -9.37
C GLN A 62 -0.27 5.36 -9.36
N THR A 63 -1.41 5.91 -8.98
CA THR A 63 -2.71 5.24 -9.03
C THR A 63 -3.41 5.56 -10.34
N PHE A 64 -3.96 4.52 -10.98
CA PHE A 64 -4.76 4.61 -12.18
C PHE A 64 -6.15 4.01 -11.96
N VAL A 65 -7.12 4.44 -12.76
CA VAL A 65 -8.42 3.78 -12.92
C VAL A 65 -8.60 3.36 -14.37
N VAL A 66 -9.20 2.19 -14.60
CA VAL A 66 -9.62 1.79 -15.94
C VAL A 66 -11.00 2.40 -16.23
N ASN A 67 -11.07 3.32 -17.20
CA ASN A 67 -12.31 3.93 -17.67
C ASN A 67 -12.45 3.72 -19.18
N GLN A 68 -13.51 3.01 -19.60
CA GLN A 68 -13.74 2.68 -21.02
C GLN A 68 -12.52 2.06 -21.72
N GLY A 69 -11.77 1.19 -21.02
CA GLY A 69 -10.58 0.53 -21.55
C GLY A 69 -9.32 1.41 -21.59
N ARG A 70 -9.37 2.63 -21.03
CA ARG A 70 -8.21 3.52 -20.91
C ARG A 70 -7.78 3.65 -19.46
N LEU A 71 -6.47 3.67 -19.23
CA LEU A 71 -5.88 4.01 -17.93
C LEU A 71 -5.89 5.53 -17.76
N GLU A 72 -6.53 6.01 -16.70
CA GLU A 72 -6.55 7.42 -16.31
C GLU A 72 -5.85 7.60 -14.95
N PRO A 73 -4.87 8.50 -14.81
CA PRO A 73 -4.22 8.75 -13.53
C PRO A 73 -5.17 9.50 -12.59
N ILE A 74 -5.31 9.01 -11.35
CA ILE A 74 -6.24 9.58 -10.37
C ILE A 74 -5.59 10.06 -9.07
N GLY A 75 -4.31 9.76 -8.89
CA GLY A 75 -3.55 10.19 -7.71
C GLY A 75 -2.20 9.50 -7.67
N HIS A 76 -1.34 9.95 -6.76
CA HIS A 76 -0.07 9.30 -6.48
C HIS A 76 0.11 9.24 -4.96
N GLN A 77 1.04 8.39 -4.54
CA GLN A 77 1.43 8.19 -3.15
C GLN A 77 2.94 8.36 -3.08
N GLU A 78 3.41 9.15 -2.11
CA GLU A 78 4.84 9.35 -1.86
C GLU A 78 5.21 8.72 -0.53
N ALA A 79 6.35 8.04 -0.49
CA ALA A 79 6.87 7.47 0.74
C ALA A 79 7.32 8.55 1.74
N PRO A 80 7.26 8.27 3.06
CA PRO A 80 6.67 7.09 3.67
C PRO A 80 5.15 7.23 3.79
N THR A 81 4.40 6.19 3.39
CA THR A 81 2.93 6.18 3.49
C THR A 81 2.35 4.77 3.48
N TRP A 82 1.03 4.64 3.60
CA TRP A 82 0.28 3.40 3.52
C TRP A 82 -0.83 3.49 2.47
N MET A 83 -1.16 2.34 1.89
CA MET A 83 -2.12 2.22 0.79
C MET A 83 -3.06 1.02 1.01
N GLY A 84 -4.23 1.09 0.38
CA GLY A 84 -5.11 -0.07 0.25
C GLY A 84 -5.88 -0.47 1.52
N ALA A 85 -5.86 0.29 2.62
CA ALA A 85 -6.61 -0.12 3.82
C ALA A 85 -8.12 -0.22 3.58
N ILE A 86 -8.71 0.68 2.77
CA ILE A 86 -10.12 0.57 2.37
C ILE A 86 -10.35 -0.75 1.62
N ALA A 87 -9.43 -1.15 0.73
CA ALA A 87 -9.55 -2.39 -0.02
C ALA A 87 -9.55 -3.62 0.89
N VAL A 88 -8.68 -3.62 1.91
CA VAL A 88 -8.62 -4.67 2.93
C VAL A 88 -9.94 -4.75 3.70
N LEU A 89 -10.41 -3.60 4.22
CA LEU A 89 -11.63 -3.53 5.01
C LEU A 89 -12.91 -3.83 4.22
N THR A 90 -12.88 -3.64 2.90
CA THR A 90 -14.05 -3.81 2.03
C THR A 90 -13.99 -5.04 1.14
N GLU A 91 -12.98 -5.92 1.34
CA GLU A 91 -12.76 -7.14 0.56
C GLU A 91 -12.63 -6.86 -0.95
N GLY A 92 -11.79 -5.89 -1.30
CA GLY A 92 -11.48 -5.54 -2.69
C GLY A 92 -12.52 -4.64 -3.39
N ARG A 93 -13.57 -4.21 -2.68
CA ARG A 93 -14.58 -3.28 -3.21
C ARG A 93 -14.11 -1.82 -3.15
N SER A 94 -12.94 -1.53 -3.69
CA SER A 94 -12.33 -0.20 -3.71
C SER A 94 -12.76 0.63 -4.93
N ALA A 95 -12.96 1.93 -4.72
CA ALA A 95 -13.14 2.96 -5.75
C ALA A 95 -14.10 2.58 -6.91
N ARG A 96 -15.41 2.69 -6.66
CA ARG A 96 -16.42 2.71 -7.74
C ARG A 96 -16.77 4.15 -8.09
N ARG A 97 -16.35 4.62 -9.26
CA ARG A 97 -16.90 5.87 -9.82
C ARG A 97 -18.31 5.57 -10.32
N CYS A 98 -19.33 6.16 -9.68
CA CYS A 98 -20.70 6.13 -10.18
C CYS A 98 -20.77 7.09 -11.39
N GLY A 99 -20.77 6.56 -12.60
CA GLY A 99 -21.02 7.32 -13.83
C GLY A 99 -22.50 7.32 -14.15
N ARG A 100 -23.08 8.51 -14.36
CA ARG A 100 -24.44 8.68 -14.92
C ARG A 100 -24.42 8.56 -16.42
#